data_AF-A0ABD0RMN5-F1
#
_entry.id   AF-A0ABD0RMN5-F1
#
_cell.length_a   1.000
_cell.length_b   1.000
_cell.length_c   1.000
_cell.angle_alpha   90.00
_cell.angle_beta   90.00
_cell.angle_gamma   90.00
#
_symmetry.space_group_name_H-M   'P 1'
#
loop_
_entity.id
_entity.type
_entity.pdbx_description
1 polymer ?
#
loop_
_entity_poly.entity_id
_entity_poly.type
_entity_poly.pdbx_seq_one_letter_code
_entity_poly.pdbx_strand_id
1 'polypeptide(L)' 'GPDKCTVCANYKDGPHCVTRCPQGIPGEKDILIWKYADAMRVCQPCHENCTQG' A
#
# COMPACT_ATOMS: atom_id res chain seq x y z
N GLY A 1 -12.34 -12.81 8.36
CA GLY A 1 -11.00 -12.18 8.37
C GLY A 1 -10.90 -11.23 7.19
N PRO A 2 -10.11 -10.14 7.31
CA PRO A 2 -9.91 -9.13 6.26
C PRO A 2 -9.38 -9.70 4.93
N ASP A 3 -8.87 -10.94 4.93
CA ASP A 3 -8.35 -11.67 3.77
C ASP A 3 -9.43 -12.27 2.83
N LYS A 4 -10.72 -12.18 3.20
CA LYS A 4 -11.86 -12.70 2.39
C LYS A 4 -12.77 -11.61 1.83
N CYS A 5 -12.33 -10.35 1.84
CA CYS A 5 -13.14 -9.24 1.33
C CYS A 5 -13.05 -9.15 -0.19
N THR A 6 -14.20 -9.27 -0.89
CA THR A 6 -14.30 -9.10 -2.36
C THR A 6 -13.92 -7.68 -2.80
N VAL A 7 -14.23 -6.68 -1.96
CA VAL A 7 -13.92 -5.26 -2.18
C VAL A 7 -13.50 -4.63 -0.84
N CYS A 8 -12.41 -3.87 -0.83
CA CYS A 8 -11.97 -3.10 0.33
C CYS A 8 -12.68 -1.74 0.38
N ALA A 9 -13.05 -1.27 1.58
CA ALA A 9 -13.77 0.00 1.76
C ALA A 9 -12.93 1.24 1.41
N ASN A 10 -11.64 1.21 1.74
CA ASN A 10 -10.70 2.30 1.49
C ASN A 10 -9.70 1.90 0.41
N TYR A 11 -8.64 1.19 0.79
CA TYR A 11 -7.61 0.72 -0.15
C TYR A 11 -7.29 -0.75 0.06
N LYS A 12 -6.76 -1.39 -0.98
CA LYS A 12 -6.34 -2.79 -0.97
C LYS A 12 -4.82 -2.89 -1.13
N ASP A 13 -4.13 -3.39 -0.12
CA ASP A 13 -2.70 -3.69 -0.18
C ASP A 13 -2.51 -5.21 -0.29
N GLY A 14 -2.43 -5.72 -1.51
CA GLY A 14 -2.35 -7.16 -1.77
C GLY A 14 -3.59 -7.91 -1.23
N PRO A 15 -3.43 -8.86 -0.29
CA PRO A 15 -4.56 -9.58 0.33
C PRO A 15 -5.25 -8.79 1.45
N HIS A 16 -4.63 -7.71 1.94
CA HIS A 16 -5.12 -6.97 3.10
C HIS A 16 -5.85 -5.69 2.70
N CYS A 17 -6.97 -5.40 3.37
CA CYS A 17 -7.63 -4.10 3.25
C CYS A 17 -7.02 -3.12 4.27
N VAL A 18 -6.61 -1.95 3.79
CA VAL A 18 -5.98 -0.89 4.59
C VAL A 18 -6.74 0.42 4.45
N THR A 19 -6.72 1.24 5.50
CA THR A 19 -7.36 2.56 5.49
C THR A 19 -6.57 3.58 4.67
N ARG A 20 -5.25 3.41 4.57
CA ARG A 20 -4.34 4.22 3.76
C ARG A 20 -3.19 3.35 3.28
N CYS A 21 -2.70 3.59 2.06
CA CYS A 21 -1.52 2.87 1.57
C CYS A 21 -0.27 3.22 2.41
N PRO A 22 0.63 2.26 2.63
CA PRO A 22 1.84 2.50 3.42
C PRO A 22 2.75 3.50 2.73
N GLN A 23 3.04 4.61 3.39
CA GLN A 23 3.91 5.68 2.91
C GLN A 23 5.01 5.90 3.95
N GLY A 24 6.26 5.60 3.61
CA GLY A 24 7.40 5.78 4.52
C GLY A 24 7.44 4.77 5.68
N ILE A 25 6.90 3.57 5.48
CA ILE A 25 6.99 2.51 6.49
C ILE A 25 8.34 1.80 6.34
N PRO A 26 9.14 1.63 7.41
CA PRO A 26 10.40 0.89 7.32
C PRO A 26 10.12 -0.56 6.91
N GLY A 27 10.64 -0.95 5.75
CA GLY A 27 10.55 -2.30 5.19
C GLY A 27 11.77 -3.15 5.49
N GLU A 28 11.96 -4.22 4.71
CA GLU A 28 13.17 -5.02 4.79
C GLU A 28 14.39 -4.24 4.28
N LYS A 29 15.52 -4.38 5.00
CA LYS A 29 16.83 -3.78 4.67
C LYS A 29 16.91 -2.24 4.73
N ASP A 30 16.19 -1.62 5.67
CA ASP A 30 16.15 -0.14 5.85
C ASP A 30 15.60 0.63 4.63
N ILE A 31 14.97 -0.07 3.68
CA ILE A 31 14.30 0.56 2.55
C ILE A 31 12.91 1.01 3.01
N LEU A 32 12.61 2.29 2.82
CA LEU A 32 11.28 2.81 3.08
C LEU A 32 10.29 2.28 2.05
N ILE A 33 9.25 1.61 2.52
CA ILE A 33 8.13 1.17 1.69
C ILE A 33 7.25 2.38 1.42
N TRP A 34 7.19 2.74 0.14
CA TRP A 34 6.26 3.71 -0.39
C TRP A 34 5.28 3.00 -1.31
N LYS A 35 3.99 3.14 -1.03
CA LYS A 35 2.91 2.68 -1.88
C LYS A 35 1.89 3.80 -2.05
N TYR A 36 1.40 3.95 -3.27
CA TYR A 36 0.36 4.91 -3.60
C TYR A 36 -0.93 4.17 -3.95
N ALA A 37 -2.07 4.83 -3.73
CA ALA A 37 -3.35 4.31 -4.15
C ALA A 37 -3.57 4.60 -5.63
N ASP A 38 -3.76 3.56 -6.43
CA ASP A 38 -4.14 3.70 -7.83
C ASP A 38 -5.63 4.09 -7.97
N ALA A 39 -6.11 4.39 -9.18
CA ALA A 39 -7.50 4.74 -9.48
C ALA A 39 -8.49 3.65 -9.03
N MET A 40 -8.04 2.39 -8.99
CA MET A 40 -8.81 1.25 -8.47
C MET A 40 -8.77 1.12 -6.94
N ARG A 41 -8.20 2.10 -6.23
CA ARG A 41 -7.93 2.06 -4.78
C ARG A 41 -7.09 0.85 -4.35
N VAL A 42 -6.21 0.39 -5.24
CA VAL A 42 -5.23 -0.67 -4.93
C VAL A 42 -3.90 -0.01 -4.66
N CYS A 43 -3.24 -0.38 -3.56
CA CYS A 43 -1.92 0.10 -3.22
C CYS A 43 -0.89 -0.53 -4.15
N GLN A 44 -0.24 0.30 -4.95
CA GLN A 44 0.85 -0.08 -5.84
C GLN A 44 2.17 0.39 -5.25
N PRO A 45 3.26 -0.39 -5.37
CA PRO A 45 4.58 0.06 -4.96
C PRO A 45 4.99 1.31 -5.75
N CYS A 46 5.45 2.34 -5.02
CA CYS A 46 6.15 3.45 -5.63
C CYS A 46 7.52 2.99 -6.14
N HIS A 47 8.08 3.79 -7.04
CA HIS A 47 9.46 3.63 -7.46
C HIS A 47 10.40 3.72 -6.26
N GLU A 48 11.48 2.94 -6.25
CA GLU A 48 12.49 2.90 -5.18
C GLU A 48 13.13 4.27 -4.87
N ASN A 49 13.13 5.16 -5.86
CA ASN A 49 13.66 6.52 -5.74
C ASN A 49 12.63 7.57 -5.32
N CYS A 50 11.40 7.15 -4.97
CA CYS A 50 10.36 8.08 -4.55
C CYS A 50 10.60 8.45 -3.07
N THR A 51 11.34 9.53 -2.84
CA THR A 51 11.67 10.03 -1.50
C THR A 51 10.61 10.96 -0.90
N GLN A 52 9.60 11.34 -1.69
CA GLN A 52 8.52 12.22 -1.27
C GLN A 52 7.23 11.83 -2.02
N GLY A 53 6.40 11.03 -1.36
CA GLY A 53 5.06 10.65 -1.83
C GLY A 53 3.98 11.61 -1.39
#